data_AF-A0A967IED2-F1
#
_entry.id   AF-A0A967IED2-F1
#
_cell.length_a   1.000
_cell.length_b   1.000
_cell.length_c   1.000
_cell.angle_alpha   90.00
_cell.angle_beta   90.00
_cell.angle_gamma   90.00
#
_symmetry.space_group_name_H-M   'P 1'
#
loop_
_entity.id
_entity.type
_entity.pdbx_description
1 polymer ?
#
loop_
_entity_poly.entity_id
_entity_poly.type
_entity_poly.pdbx_seq_one_letter_code
_entity_poly.pdbx_strand_id
1 'polypeptide(L)'
;MIKRTRRYVRFKAENVNENGEFSGYAAVFGNVDLQDDIIERGAFRKTLRESKGRVPILDHHNPMQQIGWNVEAKEDDRGLFVRGQLNLEVQAARERHALMR
;
A
#
# COMPACT_ATOMS: atom_id res chain seq x y z
N MET A 1 -1.04 4.63 -31.85
CA MET A 1 -0.51 5.60 -30.86
C MET A 1 -1.34 5.50 -29.58
N ILE A 2 -0.76 4.95 -28.50
CA ILE A 2 -1.43 4.92 -27.19
C ILE A 2 -1.34 6.34 -26.61
N LYS A 3 -2.46 7.04 -26.46
CA LYS A 3 -2.50 8.35 -25.79
C LYS A 3 -2.08 8.16 -24.32
N ARG A 4 -0.83 8.51 -23.99
CA ARG A 4 -0.31 8.48 -22.62
C ARG A 4 -0.83 9.70 -21.87
N THR A 5 -1.80 9.49 -20.99
CA THR A 5 -2.30 10.56 -20.10
C THR A 5 -1.48 10.49 -18.81
N ARG A 6 -0.67 11.51 -18.52
CA ARG A 6 -0.01 11.65 -17.20
C ARG A 6 -1.11 11.86 -16.16
N ARG A 7 -1.31 10.88 -15.27
CA ARG A 7 -2.25 10.98 -14.15
C ARG A 7 -1.47 10.74 -12.87
N TYR A 8 -1.30 11.76 -12.04
CA TYR A 8 -0.76 11.57 -10.71
C TYR A 8 -1.86 11.05 -9.80
N VAL A 9 -1.63 9.90 -9.16
CA VAL A 9 -2.56 9.33 -8.19
C VAL A 9 -1.92 9.44 -6.82
N ARG A 10 -2.52 10.25 -5.95
CA ARG A 10 -2.08 10.36 -4.56
C ARG A 10 -2.56 9.13 -3.81
N PHE A 11 -1.66 8.49 -3.06
CA PHE A 11 -2.05 7.48 -2.09
C PHE A 11 -3.07 8.08 -1.11
N LYS A 12 -4.19 7.39 -0.92
CA LYS A 12 -5.23 7.75 0.04
C LYS A 12 -5.56 6.50 0.84
N ALA A 13 -5.31 6.56 2.14
CA ALA A 13 -5.83 5.55 3.06
C ALA A 13 -7.35 5.78 3.24
N GLU A 14 -8.09 4.69 3.26
CA GLU A 14 -9.53 4.61 3.43
C GLU A 14 -9.84 3.66 4.58
N ASN A 15 -11.02 3.77 5.18
CA ASN A 15 -11.46 2.91 6.29
C ASN A 15 -10.50 2.91 7.49
N VAL A 16 -9.85 4.04 7.77
CA VAL A 16 -9.02 4.20 8.97
C VAL A 16 -9.93 4.15 10.18
N ASN A 17 -9.86 3.08 10.97
CA ASN A 17 -10.72 2.88 12.14
C ASN A 17 -9.92 2.97 13.45
N GLU A 18 -10.63 2.95 14.58
CA GLU A 18 -10.01 3.13 15.90
C GLU A 18 -9.05 2.01 16.30
N ASN A 19 -9.24 0.84 15.71
CA ASN A 19 -8.46 -0.36 16.01
C ASN A 19 -7.17 -0.43 15.19
N GLY A 20 -6.86 0.59 14.38
CA GLY A 20 -5.65 0.64 13.56
C GLY A 20 -5.75 -0.09 12.23
N GLU A 21 -6.96 -0.46 11.81
CA GLU A 21 -7.19 -0.97 10.45
C GLU A 21 -7.25 0.18 9.46
N PHE A 22 -6.75 -0.06 8.25
CA PHE A 22 -6.88 0.84 7.11
C PHE A 22 -6.85 0.04 5.80
N SER A 23 -7.23 0.67 4.71
CA SER A 23 -7.17 0.08 3.38
C SER A 23 -6.81 1.11 2.31
N GLY A 24 -6.37 0.66 1.14
CA GLY A 24 -6.14 1.54 0.01
C GLY A 24 -5.36 0.89 -1.10
N TYR A 25 -5.23 1.60 -2.21
CA TYR A 25 -4.37 1.19 -3.32
C TYR A 25 -2.94 1.65 -3.07
N ALA A 26 -2.05 0.72 -2.78
CA ALA A 26 -0.62 0.97 -2.64
C ALA A 26 0.03 1.34 -3.98
N ALA A 27 -0.53 0.87 -5.08
CA ALA A 27 -0.17 1.24 -6.44
C ALA A 27 -1.39 1.13 -7.36
N VAL A 28 -1.41 1.90 -8.45
CA VAL A 28 -2.40 1.76 -9.52
C VAL A 28 -1.69 1.55 -10.86
N PHE A 29 -2.40 1.00 -11.84
CA PHE A 29 -1.80 0.65 -13.13
C PHE A 29 -1.92 1.75 -14.18
N GLY A 30 -0.93 1.81 -15.06
CA GLY A 30 -0.98 2.64 -16.27
C GLY A 30 -0.88 4.15 -16.03
N ASN A 31 -0.60 4.57 -14.79
CA ASN A 31 -0.18 5.93 -14.50
C ASN A 31 1.35 6.05 -14.51
N VAL A 32 1.82 7.27 -14.77
CA VAL A 32 3.24 7.64 -14.61
C VAL A 32 3.40 8.16 -13.18
N ASP A 33 4.34 7.60 -12.42
CA ASP A 33 4.62 8.06 -11.06
C ASP A 33 5.62 9.23 -11.02
N LEU A 34 6.11 9.58 -9.83
CA LEU A 34 7.04 10.71 -9.64
C LEU A 34 8.45 10.43 -10.16
N GLN A 35 8.80 9.16 -10.42
CA GLN A 35 10.09 8.73 -10.94
C GLN A 35 10.02 8.36 -12.43
N ASP A 36 8.91 8.73 -13.09
CA ASP A 36 8.61 8.43 -14.49
C ASP A 36 8.43 6.94 -14.82
N ASP A 37 8.14 6.11 -13.81
CA ASP A 37 7.84 4.69 -13.97
C ASP A 37 6.35 4.44 -14.21
N ILE A 38 6.05 3.31 -14.87
CA ILE A 38 4.68 2.81 -15.07
C ILE A 38 4.61 1.38 -14.53
N ILE A 39 3.71 1.15 -13.60
CA ILE A 39 3.43 -0.19 -13.08
C ILE A 39 2.42 -0.89 -14.01
N GLU A 40 2.81 -2.06 -14.51
CA GLU A 40 1.98 -2.89 -15.38
C GLU A 40 1.18 -3.94 -14.60
N ARG A 41 0.07 -4.40 -15.20
CA ARG A 41 -0.72 -5.53 -14.66
C ARG A 41 0.17 -6.76 -14.57
N GLY A 42 0.07 -7.50 -13.47
CA GLY A 42 0.88 -8.69 -13.23
C GLY A 42 2.18 -8.42 -12.48
N ALA A 43 2.58 -7.15 -12.29
CA ALA A 43 3.81 -6.78 -11.61
C ALA A 43 3.90 -7.35 -10.18
N PHE A 44 2.77 -7.54 -9.49
CA PHE A 44 2.77 -7.99 -8.09
C PHE A 44 2.55 -9.50 -7.93
N ARG A 45 2.10 -10.20 -8.98
CA ARG A 45 1.66 -11.61 -8.89
C ARG A 45 2.72 -12.56 -8.35
N LYS A 46 3.97 -12.41 -8.79
CA LYS A 46 5.09 -13.25 -8.32
C LYS A 46 5.32 -13.06 -6.82
N THR A 47 5.46 -11.81 -6.39
CA THR A 47 5.73 -11.46 -4.99
C THR A 47 4.57 -11.84 -4.08
N LEU A 48 3.32 -11.58 -4.47
CA LEU A 48 2.15 -12.00 -3.70
C LEU A 48 2.07 -13.52 -3.57
N ARG A 49 2.39 -14.28 -4.61
CA ARG A 49 2.43 -15.75 -4.53
C ARG A 49 3.54 -16.24 -3.59
N GLU A 50 4.75 -15.72 -3.74
CA GLU A 50 5.92 -16.14 -2.96
C GLU A 50 5.80 -15.76 -1.48
N SER A 51 5.23 -14.60 -1.17
CA SER A 51 4.98 -14.13 0.19
C SER A 51 3.69 -14.68 0.80
N LYS A 52 2.91 -15.46 0.07
CA LYS A 52 1.52 -15.85 0.43
C LYS A 52 0.65 -14.64 0.77
N GLY A 53 0.87 -13.53 0.06
CA GLY A 53 0.18 -12.26 0.24
C GLY A 53 0.54 -11.53 1.53
N ARG A 54 1.58 -11.94 2.26
CA ARG A 54 1.96 -11.35 3.55
C ARG A 54 3.16 -10.41 3.40
N VAL A 55 2.95 -9.14 3.70
CA VAL A 55 3.92 -8.05 3.53
C VAL A 55 3.92 -7.17 4.79
N PRO A 56 5.08 -6.79 5.34
CA PRO A 56 5.13 -5.94 6.53
C PRO A 56 4.68 -4.51 6.18
N ILE A 57 4.03 -3.85 7.15
CA ILE A 57 3.78 -2.40 7.08
C ILE A 57 4.95 -1.72 7.78
N LEU A 58 5.70 -0.94 7.04
CA LEU A 58 6.90 -0.25 7.51
C LEU A 58 6.64 1.25 7.62
N ASP A 59 7.20 1.87 8.65
CA ASP A 59 7.26 3.32 8.70
C ASP A 59 8.38 3.85 7.77
N HIS A 60 8.03 4.81 6.92
CA HIS A 60 8.94 5.46 5.97
C HIS A 60 9.84 4.51 5.15
N HIS A 61 9.34 3.33 4.75
CA HIS A 61 10.12 2.31 4.04
C HIS A 61 11.35 1.78 4.80
N ASN A 62 11.44 2.00 6.11
CA ASN A 62 12.54 1.51 6.93
C ASN A 62 12.25 0.06 7.41
N PRO A 63 13.03 -0.95 6.97
CA PRO A 63 12.80 -2.35 7.36
C PRO A 63 13.00 -2.61 8.87
N MET A 64 13.68 -1.72 9.58
CA MET A 64 13.86 -1.78 11.03
C MET A 64 12.70 -1.14 11.81
N GLN A 65 11.71 -0.56 11.13
CA GLN A 65 10.59 0.16 11.74
C GLN A 65 9.27 -0.45 11.25
N GLN A 66 9.08 -1.73 11.56
CA GLN A 66 7.82 -2.40 11.28
C GLN A 66 6.75 -1.95 12.28
N ILE A 67 5.62 -1.45 11.76
CA ILE A 67 4.50 -0.90 12.53
C ILE A 67 3.21 -1.73 12.38
N GLY A 68 3.23 -2.81 11.60
CA GLY A 68 2.06 -3.66 11.41
C GLY A 68 2.26 -4.75 10.36
N TRP A 69 1.15 -5.39 10.02
CA TRP A 69 1.05 -6.37 8.93
C TRP A 69 -0.15 -6.06 8.07
N ASN A 70 -0.07 -6.40 6.79
CA ASN A 70 -1.29 -6.47 6.00
C ASN A 70 -2.16 -7.66 6.45
N VAL A 71 -3.47 -7.49 6.37
CA VAL A 71 -4.49 -8.54 6.53
C VAL A 71 -5.02 -9.02 5.19
N GLU A 72 -4.88 -8.21 4.14
CA GLU A 72 -5.16 -8.57 2.75
C GLU A 72 -4.20 -7.81 1.83
N ALA A 73 -3.67 -8.47 0.81
CA ALA A 73 -3.02 -7.82 -0.32
C ALA A 73 -3.38 -8.57 -1.59
N LYS A 74 -3.91 -7.84 -2.58
CA LYS A 74 -4.31 -8.43 -3.86
C LYS A 74 -4.08 -7.47 -5.01
N GLU A 75 -3.76 -8.06 -6.15
CA GLU A 75 -3.77 -7.37 -7.42
C GLU A 75 -5.19 -7.47 -8.02
N ASP A 76 -5.76 -6.35 -8.45
CA ASP A 76 -7.05 -6.28 -9.16
C ASP A 76 -6.92 -5.49 -10.48
N ASP A 77 -8.04 -5.18 -11.14
CA ASP A 77 -8.03 -4.43 -12.41
C ASP A 77 -7.59 -2.97 -12.28
N ARG A 78 -7.51 -2.43 -11.07
CA ARG A 78 -7.07 -1.06 -10.81
C ARG A 78 -5.60 -1.01 -10.38
N GLY A 79 -5.12 -1.95 -9.58
CA GLY A 79 -3.77 -1.93 -9.02
C GLY A 79 -3.53 -2.93 -7.89
N LEU A 80 -2.63 -2.56 -6.97
CA LEU A 80 -2.37 -3.32 -5.75
C LEU A 80 -3.23 -2.76 -4.61
N PHE A 81 -4.28 -3.48 -4.25
CA PHE A 81 -5.08 -3.21 -3.06
C PHE A 81 -4.45 -3.84 -1.83
N VAL A 82 -4.38 -3.08 -0.73
CA VAL A 82 -3.89 -3.53 0.57
C VAL A 82 -4.88 -3.13 1.65
N ARG A 83 -5.15 -4.06 2.57
CA ARG A 83 -5.78 -3.79 3.86
C ARG A 83 -4.78 -4.10 4.96
N GLY A 84 -4.55 -3.14 5.83
CA GLY A 84 -3.50 -3.14 6.84
C GLY A 84 -4.03 -3.12 8.25
N GLN A 85 -3.27 -3.73 9.16
CA GLN A 85 -3.49 -3.67 10.61
C GLN A 85 -2.22 -3.12 11.26
N LEU A 86 -2.33 -1.92 11.85
CA LEU A 86 -1.28 -1.36 12.69
C LEU A 86 -1.21 -2.12 14.03
N ASN A 87 -0.01 -2.33 14.53
CA ASN A 87 0.21 -2.86 15.87
C ASN A 87 0.30 -1.70 16.87
N LEU A 88 -0.83 -1.34 17.49
CA LEU A 88 -0.92 -0.20 18.39
C LEU A 88 -0.14 -0.36 19.71
N GLU A 89 0.46 -1.52 19.99
CA GLU A 89 1.45 -1.66 21.07
C GLU A 89 2.78 -0.98 20.73
N VAL A 90 3.09 -0.80 19.44
CA VAL A 90 4.27 -0.09 18.95
C VAL A 90 4.02 1.41 18.94
N GLN A 91 4.91 2.19 19.57
CA GLN A 91 4.79 3.65 19.64
C GLN A 91 4.66 4.31 18.26
N ALA A 92 5.57 3.99 17.33
CA ALA A 92 5.54 4.55 15.98
C ALA A 92 4.22 4.24 15.25
N ALA A 93 3.62 3.07 15.50
CA ALA A 93 2.32 2.73 14.92
C ALA A 93 1.19 3.63 15.45
N ARG A 94 1.19 3.94 16.76
CA ARG A 94 0.23 4.89 17.36
C ARG A 94 0.40 6.29 16.82
N GLU A 95 1.64 6.75 16.66
CA GLU A 95 1.95 8.06 16.06
C GLU A 95 1.44 8.15 14.62
N ARG A 96 1.66 7.11 13.80
CA ARG A 96 1.11 7.05 12.44
C ARG A 96 -0.40 7.01 12.42
N HIS A 97 -1.01 6.20 13.28
CA HIS A 97 -2.46 6.10 13.39
C HIS A 97 -3.10 7.45 13.70
N ALA A 98 -2.49 8.23 14.59
CA ALA A 98 -2.96 9.58 14.92
C ALA A 98 -2.88 10.55 13.72
N LEU A 99 -1.88 10.40 12.83
CA LEU A 99 -1.71 11.23 11.63
C LEU A 99 -2.53 10.78 10.41
N MET A 100 -3.11 9.57 10.47
CA MET A 100 -3.98 9.05 9.42
C MET A 100 -5.45 9.50 9.57
N ARG A 101 -5.79 10.07 10.72
CA ARG A 101 -7.14 10.55 11.08
C ARG A 101 -7.33 12.03 10.75
#